data_AF-W9V547-F1
#
_entry.id   AF-W9V547-F1
#
_cell.length_a   1.000
_cell.length_b   1.000
_cell.length_c   1.000
_cell.angle_alpha   90.00
_cell.angle_beta   90.00
_cell.angle_gamma   90.00
#
_symmetry.space_group_name_H-M   'P 1'
#
loop_
_entity.id
_entity.type
_entity.pdbx_description
1 polymer ?
#
loop_
_entity_poly.entity_id
_entity_poly.type
_entity_poly.pdbx_seq_one_letter_code
_entity_poly.pdbx_strand_id
1 'polypeptide(L)'
;MAALLDQVERYADATGESYYLVTSCTNIAGIVMEHAPGHALALTRRALLWSPSDGHAWSIRATALDRLGRPDLAEAVLWEAVRRIPSNAVLYNALALAGIGRGALGEAEALLRKAAALDPDSAPTFVELARVLWLRGCADEALSLLRDFLDRAEDAVTLYTLARTGAPA
;
A
#
# COMPACT_ATOMS: atom_id res chain seq x y z
N MET A 1 0.41 -12.27 -22.47
CA MET A 1 0.67 -12.10 -21.04
C MET A 1 0.66 -13.42 -20.27
N ALA A 2 -0.39 -14.24 -20.37
CA ALA A 2 -0.47 -15.54 -19.66
C ALA A 2 0.75 -16.45 -19.90
N ALA A 3 1.17 -16.63 -21.16
CA ALA A 3 2.32 -17.47 -21.50
C ALA A 3 3.65 -17.04 -20.85
N LEU A 4 3.84 -15.74 -20.58
CA LEU A 4 5.05 -15.22 -19.94
C LEU A 4 5.03 -15.52 -18.43
N LEU A 5 3.88 -15.29 -17.76
CA LEU A 5 3.72 -15.63 -16.35
C LEU A 5 3.90 -17.13 -16.10
N ASP A 6 3.38 -17.98 -17.01
CA ASP A 6 3.52 -19.42 -16.89
C ASP A 6 4.96 -19.90 -17.16
N GLN A 7 5.77 -19.13 -17.90
CA GLN A 7 7.21 -19.38 -18.01
C GLN A 7 7.95 -19.00 -16.72
N VAL A 8 7.64 -17.82 -16.16
CA VAL A 8 8.25 -17.35 -14.92
C VAL A 8 7.85 -18.25 -13.73
N GLU A 9 6.63 -18.79 -13.71
CA GLU A 9 6.18 -19.72 -12.69
C GLU A 9 6.89 -21.08 -12.81
N ARG A 10 7.02 -21.63 -14.02
CA ARG A 10 7.83 -22.85 -14.23
C ARG A 10 9.29 -22.67 -13.82
N TYR A 11 9.84 -21.47 -14.03
CA TYR A 11 11.18 -21.13 -13.54
C TYR A 11 11.22 -21.13 -12.01
N ALA A 12 10.24 -20.50 -11.34
CA ALA A 12 10.14 -20.51 -9.89
C ALA A 12 9.96 -21.94 -9.32
N ASP A 13 9.17 -22.79 -9.97
CA ASP A 13 9.02 -24.21 -9.61
C ASP A 13 10.35 -24.98 -9.72
N ALA A 14 11.10 -24.74 -10.79
CA ALA A 14 12.35 -25.46 -11.05
C ALA A 14 13.50 -25.01 -10.15
N THR A 15 13.50 -23.75 -9.70
CA THR A 15 14.65 -23.13 -9.02
C THR A 15 14.38 -22.78 -7.55
N GLY A 16 13.11 -22.68 -7.15
CA GLY A 16 12.68 -22.08 -5.88
C GLY A 16 12.73 -20.54 -5.86
N GLU A 17 13.25 -19.91 -6.91
CA GLU A 17 13.40 -18.45 -6.99
C GLU A 17 12.10 -17.79 -7.42
N SER A 18 11.35 -17.27 -6.44
CA SER A 18 10.02 -16.70 -6.65
C SER A 18 10.00 -15.18 -6.84
N TYR A 19 11.13 -14.50 -6.65
CA TYR A 19 11.23 -13.04 -6.73
C TYR A 19 10.63 -12.46 -8.02
N TYR A 20 11.03 -12.98 -9.18
CA TYR A 20 10.55 -12.49 -10.47
C TYR A 20 9.07 -12.77 -10.69
N LEU A 21 8.56 -13.91 -10.18
CA LEU A 21 7.16 -14.25 -10.28
C LEU A 21 6.30 -13.31 -9.43
N VAL A 22 6.65 -13.17 -8.15
CA VAL A 22 5.94 -12.31 -7.19
C VAL A 22 5.92 -10.87 -7.70
N THR A 23 7.09 -10.33 -8.08
CA THR A 23 7.23 -8.97 -8.63
C THR A 23 6.43 -8.78 -9.92
N SER A 24 6.45 -9.75 -10.83
CA SER A 24 5.65 -9.68 -12.06
C SER A 24 4.15 -9.69 -11.76
N CYS A 25 3.71 -10.56 -10.85
CA CYS A 25 2.31 -10.62 -10.43
C CYS A 25 1.84 -9.32 -9.78
N THR A 26 2.61 -8.74 -8.85
CA THR A 26 2.24 -7.49 -8.17
C THR A 26 2.25 -6.29 -9.13
N ASN A 27 3.27 -6.16 -9.98
CA ASN A 27 3.34 -5.08 -10.97
C ASN A 27 2.18 -5.15 -11.97
N ILE A 28 1.90 -6.32 -12.54
CA ILE A 28 0.78 -6.49 -13.48
C ILE A 28 -0.55 -6.26 -12.75
N ALA A 29 -0.69 -6.74 -11.52
CA ALA A 29 -1.90 -6.50 -10.73
C ALA A 29 -2.16 -5.01 -10.50
N GLY A 30 -1.11 -4.22 -10.24
CA GLY A 30 -1.19 -2.76 -10.17
C GLY A 30 -1.66 -2.12 -11.47
N ILE A 31 -1.12 -2.55 -12.62
CA ILE A 31 -1.49 -2.02 -13.95
C ILE A 31 -2.95 -2.32 -14.30
N VAL A 32 -3.41 -3.55 -14.05
CA VAL A 32 -4.78 -3.96 -14.41
C VAL A 32 -5.81 -3.61 -13.35
N MET A 33 -5.39 -3.07 -12.20
CA MET A 33 -6.24 -2.78 -11.05
C MET A 33 -7.47 -1.97 -11.43
N GLU A 34 -7.32 -0.98 -12.31
CA GLU A 34 -8.39 -0.05 -12.61
C GLU A 34 -9.46 -0.60 -13.53
N HIS A 35 -9.06 -1.39 -14.52
CA HIS A 35 -9.95 -1.88 -15.56
C HIS A 35 -10.39 -3.33 -15.34
N ALA A 36 -9.62 -4.10 -14.57
CA ALA A 36 -9.88 -5.51 -14.31
C ALA A 36 -9.44 -5.93 -12.89
N PRO A 37 -10.09 -5.39 -11.83
CA PRO A 37 -9.73 -5.71 -10.44
C PRO A 37 -9.90 -7.20 -10.10
N GLY A 38 -10.76 -7.94 -10.81
CA GLY A 38 -10.85 -9.40 -10.69
C GLY A 38 -9.57 -10.13 -11.12
N HIS A 39 -8.91 -9.66 -12.20
CA HIS A 39 -7.61 -10.21 -12.61
C HIS A 39 -6.49 -9.80 -11.65
N ALA A 40 -6.50 -8.56 -11.15
CA ALA A 40 -5.57 -8.12 -10.11
C ALA A 40 -5.68 -9.02 -8.86
N LEU A 41 -6.92 -9.30 -8.42
CA LEU A 41 -7.18 -10.20 -7.31
C LEU A 41 -6.63 -11.62 -7.55
N ALA A 42 -6.76 -12.16 -8.76
CA ALA A 42 -6.21 -13.47 -9.12
C ALA A 42 -4.67 -13.48 -9.08
N LEU A 43 -4.03 -12.42 -9.59
CA LEU A 43 -2.56 -12.27 -9.56
C LEU A 43 -2.03 -12.16 -8.13
N THR A 44 -2.73 -11.48 -7.23
CA THR A 44 -2.33 -11.42 -5.81
C THR A 44 -2.36 -12.80 -5.14
N ARG A 45 -3.28 -13.70 -5.55
CA ARG A 45 -3.32 -15.08 -5.03
C ARG A 45 -2.08 -15.86 -5.46
N ARG A 46 -1.64 -15.72 -6.71
CA ARG A 46 -0.39 -16.32 -7.19
C ARG A 46 0.81 -15.76 -6.43
N ALA A 47 0.93 -14.43 -6.32
CA ALA A 47 2.02 -13.81 -5.57
C ALA A 47 2.10 -14.31 -4.11
N LEU A 48 0.97 -14.34 -3.40
CA LEU A 48 0.90 -14.75 -1.99
C LEU A 48 1.07 -16.25 -1.78
N LEU A 49 0.86 -17.10 -2.80
CA LEU A 49 1.18 -18.53 -2.72
C LEU A 49 2.69 -18.73 -2.54
N TRP A 50 3.48 -17.90 -3.23
CA TRP A 50 4.94 -17.99 -3.24
C TRP A 50 5.60 -17.14 -2.15
N SER A 51 5.04 -15.98 -1.85
CA SER A 51 5.52 -15.09 -0.80
C SER A 51 4.35 -14.63 0.09
N PRO A 52 3.96 -15.44 1.08
CA PRO A 52 2.88 -15.07 2.01
C PRO A 52 3.20 -13.84 2.87
N SER A 53 4.48 -13.46 2.96
CA SER A 53 4.98 -12.29 3.71
C SER A 53 5.07 -11.02 2.86
N ASP A 54 4.67 -11.04 1.58
CA ASP A 54 4.73 -9.87 0.71
C ASP A 54 3.61 -8.87 1.04
N GLY A 55 3.94 -7.82 1.78
CA GLY A 55 2.98 -6.79 2.20
C GLY A 55 2.36 -6.01 1.03
N HIS A 56 3.07 -5.90 -0.10
CA HIS A 56 2.56 -5.20 -1.28
C HIS A 56 1.49 -6.02 -2.01
N ALA A 57 1.67 -7.34 -2.12
CA ALA A 57 0.67 -8.24 -2.66
C ALA A 57 -0.60 -8.25 -1.80
N TRP A 58 -0.47 -8.20 -0.47
CA TRP A 58 -1.60 -8.04 0.44
C TRP A 58 -2.33 -6.70 0.27
N SER A 59 -1.61 -5.59 0.11
CA SER A 59 -2.24 -4.28 -0.10
C SER A 59 -2.98 -4.20 -1.45
N ILE A 60 -2.35 -4.67 -2.53
CA ILE A 60 -3.00 -4.80 -3.85
C ILE A 60 -4.25 -5.68 -3.76
N ARG A 61 -4.19 -6.80 -3.02
CA ARG A 61 -5.35 -7.68 -2.83
C ARG A 61 -6.52 -6.95 -2.20
N ALA A 62 -6.26 -6.15 -1.17
CA ALA A 62 -7.27 -5.36 -0.50
C ALA A 62 -7.85 -4.29 -1.42
N THR A 63 -7.00 -3.54 -2.14
CA THR A 63 -7.45 -2.55 -3.13
C THR A 63 -8.31 -3.18 -4.23
N ALA A 64 -7.96 -4.38 -4.70
CA ALA A 64 -8.77 -5.10 -5.68
C ALA A 64 -10.14 -5.49 -5.13
N LEU A 65 -10.23 -5.91 -3.86
CA LEU A 65 -11.50 -6.21 -3.20
C LEU A 65 -12.37 -4.96 -3.04
N ASP A 66 -11.77 -3.84 -2.66
CA ASP A 66 -12.46 -2.56 -2.53
C ASP A 66 -13.05 -2.09 -3.88
N ARG A 67 -12.25 -2.13 -4.96
CA ARG A 67 -12.72 -1.83 -6.33
C ARG A 67 -13.79 -2.80 -6.85
N LEU A 68 -13.88 -4.00 -6.28
CA LEU A 68 -14.95 -4.97 -6.57
C LEU A 68 -16.21 -4.73 -5.71
N GLY A 69 -16.29 -3.63 -4.95
CA GLY A 69 -17.40 -3.30 -4.07
C GLY A 69 -17.46 -4.18 -2.83
N ARG A 70 -16.31 -4.69 -2.36
CA ARG A 70 -16.20 -5.57 -1.18
C ARG A 70 -15.27 -4.97 -0.11
N PRO A 71 -15.56 -3.75 0.41
CA PRO A 71 -14.70 -3.05 1.38
C PRO A 71 -14.52 -3.83 2.69
N ASP A 72 -15.58 -4.48 3.19
CA ASP A 72 -15.50 -5.27 4.44
C ASP A 72 -14.49 -6.42 4.32
N LEU A 73 -14.42 -7.06 3.15
CA LEU A 73 -13.44 -8.12 2.88
C LEU A 73 -12.04 -7.55 2.70
N ALA A 74 -11.91 -6.36 2.11
CA ALA A 74 -10.63 -5.67 1.98
C ALA A 74 -10.02 -5.39 3.37
N GLU A 75 -10.82 -4.86 4.29
CA GLU A 75 -10.40 -4.60 5.67
C GLU A 75 -10.06 -5.88 6.43
N ALA A 76 -10.90 -6.92 6.33
CA ALA A 76 -10.63 -8.22 6.96
C ALA A 76 -9.30 -8.83 6.48
N VAL A 77 -9.02 -8.74 5.18
CA VAL A 77 -7.76 -9.20 4.56
C VAL A 77 -6.57 -8.41 5.08
N LEU A 78 -6.68 -7.09 5.21
CA LEU A 78 -5.60 -6.26 5.72
C LEU A 78 -5.32 -6.52 7.20
N TRP A 79 -6.35 -6.71 8.03
CA TRP A 79 -6.17 -7.10 9.42
C TRP A 79 -5.53 -8.48 9.55
N GLU A 80 -5.86 -9.43 8.66
CA GLU A 80 -5.16 -10.71 8.60
C GLU A 80 -3.68 -10.53 8.24
N ALA A 81 -3.39 -9.72 7.22
CA ALA A 81 -2.03 -9.43 6.79
C ALA A 81 -1.20 -8.80 7.93
N VAL A 82 -1.76 -7.84 8.67
CA VAL A 82 -1.11 -7.22 9.83
C VAL A 82 -0.84 -8.23 10.95
N ARG A 83 -1.76 -9.18 11.21
CA ARG A 83 -1.51 -10.25 12.19
C ARG A 83 -0.35 -11.15 11.78
N ARG A 84 -0.17 -11.39 10.48
CA ARG A 84 0.92 -12.22 9.93
C ARG A 84 2.24 -11.47 9.86
N ILE A 85 2.20 -10.17 9.54
CA ILE A 85 3.38 -9.35 9.24
C ILE A 85 3.28 -8.02 10.04
N PRO A 86 3.37 -8.08 11.38
CA PRO A 86 3.05 -6.93 12.24
C PRO A 86 4.00 -5.75 12.15
N SER A 87 5.17 -5.93 11.54
CA SER A 87 6.20 -4.89 11.33
C SER A 87 6.16 -4.26 9.93
N ASN A 88 5.17 -4.59 9.09
CA ASN A 88 5.12 -4.06 7.73
C ASN A 88 4.32 -2.75 7.65
N ALA A 89 5.00 -1.63 7.41
CA ALA A 89 4.41 -0.29 7.31
C ALA A 89 3.34 -0.17 6.20
N VAL A 90 3.54 -0.85 5.06
CA VAL A 90 2.62 -0.80 3.91
C VAL A 90 1.22 -1.28 4.29
N LEU A 91 1.11 -2.26 5.18
CA LEU A 91 -0.18 -2.80 5.61
C LEU A 91 -0.94 -1.83 6.51
N TYR A 92 -0.24 -1.12 7.40
CA TYR A 92 -0.86 -0.08 8.23
C TYR A 92 -1.31 1.11 7.38
N ASN A 93 -0.53 1.51 6.37
CA ASN A 93 -0.97 2.51 5.40
C ASN A 93 -2.24 2.07 4.66
N ALA A 94 -2.28 0.82 4.19
CA ALA A 94 -3.45 0.31 3.48
C ALA A 94 -4.71 0.26 4.37
N LEU A 95 -4.58 -0.13 5.65
CA LEU A 95 -5.69 -0.06 6.61
C LEU A 95 -6.14 1.39 6.83
N ALA A 96 -5.20 2.32 6.96
CA ALA A 96 -5.53 3.72 7.14
C ALA A 96 -6.29 4.28 5.94
N LEU A 97 -5.86 3.97 4.71
CA LEU A 97 -6.56 4.39 3.48
C LEU A 97 -8.00 3.86 3.44
N ALA A 98 -8.22 2.59 3.82
CA ALA A 98 -9.57 2.04 3.96
C ALA A 98 -10.39 2.80 5.03
N GLY A 99 -9.75 3.14 6.16
CA GLY A 99 -10.33 3.95 7.23
C GLY A 99 -10.73 5.37 6.79
N ILE A 100 -9.91 6.02 5.95
CA ILE A 100 -10.19 7.35 5.40
C ILE A 100 -11.44 7.30 4.51
N GLY A 101 -11.58 6.29 3.65
CA GLY A 101 -12.73 6.13 2.77
C GLY A 101 -14.07 6.03 3.51
N ARG A 102 -14.07 5.50 4.74
CA ARG A 102 -15.24 5.44 5.63
C ARG A 102 -15.38 6.62 6.59
N GLY A 103 -14.51 7.63 6.50
CA GLY A 103 -14.51 8.81 7.38
C GLY A 103 -13.97 8.58 8.79
N ALA A 104 -13.33 7.43 9.06
CA ALA A 104 -12.75 7.10 10.36
C ALA A 104 -11.36 7.70 10.54
N LEU A 105 -11.28 9.04 10.44
CA LEU A 105 -10.02 9.77 10.39
C LEU A 105 -9.14 9.56 11.63
N GLY A 106 -9.74 9.42 12.82
CA GLY A 106 -8.97 9.19 14.04
C GLY A 106 -8.27 7.83 14.09
N GLU A 107 -8.89 6.79 13.54
CA GLU A 107 -8.28 5.47 13.44
C GLU A 107 -7.20 5.46 12.35
N ALA A 108 -7.49 6.09 11.20
CA ALA A 108 -6.52 6.24 10.12
C ALA A 108 -5.24 6.94 10.59
N GLU A 109 -5.38 8.01 11.38
CA GLU A 109 -4.23 8.72 11.96
C GLU A 109 -3.39 7.82 12.87
N ALA A 110 -4.02 7.03 13.75
CA ALA A 110 -3.31 6.10 14.63
C ALA A 110 -2.53 5.03 13.84
N LEU A 111 -3.15 4.49 12.79
CA LEU A 111 -2.52 3.53 11.87
C LEU A 111 -1.34 4.14 11.11
N LEU A 112 -1.50 5.37 10.60
CA LEU A 112 -0.44 6.08 9.87
C LEU A 112 0.73 6.47 10.77
N ARG A 113 0.48 6.88 12.02
CA ARG A 113 1.57 7.10 12.98
C ARG A 113 2.34 5.81 13.28
N LYS A 114 1.66 4.66 13.34
CA LYS A 114 2.32 3.36 13.46
C LYS A 114 3.13 3.00 12.22
N ALA A 115 2.59 3.26 11.03
CA ALA A 115 3.32 3.07 9.77
C ALA A 115 4.58 3.93 9.73
N ALA A 116 4.48 5.22 10.11
CA ALA A 116 5.60 6.15 10.13
C ALA A 116 6.69 5.75 11.15
N ALA A 117 6.30 5.15 12.27
CA ALA A 117 7.26 4.61 13.24
C ALA A 117 8.00 3.36 12.74
N LEU A 118 7.35 2.56 11.88
CA LEU A 118 7.94 1.37 11.27
C LEU A 118 8.82 1.68 10.06
N ASP A 119 8.48 2.73 9.31
CA ASP A 119 9.22 3.20 8.13
C ASP A 119 9.34 4.74 8.18
N PRO A 120 10.36 5.27 8.90
CA PRO A 120 10.54 6.71 9.11
C PRO A 120 10.92 7.51 7.85
N ASP A 121 11.33 6.83 6.78
CA ASP A 121 11.78 7.44 5.52
C ASP A 121 10.67 7.41 4.44
N SER A 122 9.49 6.90 4.81
CA SER A 122 8.38 6.65 3.90
C SER A 122 7.62 7.93 3.54
N ALA A 123 8.06 8.62 2.49
CA ALA A 123 7.36 9.81 1.99
C ALA A 123 5.85 9.61 1.79
N PRO A 124 5.38 8.49 1.18
CA PRO A 124 3.94 8.25 1.05
C PRO A 124 3.21 8.21 2.39
N THR A 125 3.82 7.64 3.43
CA THR A 125 3.22 7.55 4.76
C THR A 125 3.01 8.93 5.39
N PHE A 126 4.02 9.80 5.32
CA PHE A 126 3.94 11.15 5.87
C PHE A 126 2.96 12.04 5.10
N VAL A 127 2.87 11.88 3.77
CA VAL A 127 1.85 12.54 2.94
C VAL A 127 0.44 12.16 3.40
N GLU A 128 0.20 10.86 3.58
CA GLU A 128 -1.10 10.34 4.00
C GLU A 128 -1.47 10.79 5.41
N LEU A 129 -0.51 10.80 6.35
CA LEU A 129 -0.72 11.29 7.70
C LEU A 129 -1.05 12.79 7.71
N ALA A 130 -0.32 13.60 6.94
CA ALA A 130 -0.60 15.02 6.79
C ALA A 130 -1.99 15.26 6.18
N ARG A 131 -2.40 14.46 5.18
CA ARG A 131 -3.76 14.53 4.61
C ARG A 131 -4.83 14.25 5.67
N VAL A 132 -4.64 13.24 6.51
CA VAL A 132 -5.59 12.92 7.59
C VAL A 132 -5.66 14.05 8.60
N LEU A 133 -4.53 14.59 9.05
CA LEU A 133 -4.48 15.73 9.96
C LEU A 133 -5.18 16.96 9.37
N TRP A 134 -4.98 17.23 8.09
CA TRP A 134 -5.69 18.30 7.37
C TRP A 134 -7.21 18.09 7.37
N LEU A 135 -7.68 16.89 7.02
CA LEU A 135 -9.11 16.55 7.01
C LEU A 135 -9.75 16.65 8.40
N ARG A 136 -8.95 16.53 9.47
CA ARG A 136 -9.39 16.74 10.86
C ARG A 136 -9.35 18.19 11.34
N GLY A 137 -8.87 19.12 10.51
CA GLY A 137 -8.71 20.54 10.85
C GLY A 137 -7.38 20.87 11.57
N CYS A 138 -6.46 19.91 11.67
CA CYS A 138 -5.15 20.08 12.30
C CYS A 138 -4.09 20.51 11.26
N ALA A 139 -4.36 21.59 10.52
CA ALA A 139 -3.54 22.04 9.40
C ALA A 139 -2.10 22.41 9.83
N ASP A 140 -1.94 23.05 10.99
CA ASP A 140 -0.62 23.44 11.50
C ASP A 140 0.26 22.22 11.82
N GLU A 141 -0.34 21.16 12.41
CA GLU A 141 0.36 19.91 12.69
C GLU A 141 0.75 19.19 11.40
N ALA A 142 -0.15 19.17 10.40
CA ALA A 142 0.14 18.58 9.08
C ALA A 142 1.33 19.27 8.39
N LEU A 143 1.39 20.60 8.43
CA LEU A 143 2.48 21.38 7.84
C LEU A 143 3.79 21.19 8.60
N SER A 144 3.75 21.19 9.94
CA SER A 144 4.94 20.92 10.76
C SER A 144 5.50 19.53 10.45
N LEU A 145 4.64 18.52 10.41
CA LEU A 145 5.03 17.14 10.14
C LEU A 145 5.75 17.00 8.80
N LEU A 146 5.24 17.62 7.73
CA LEU A 146 5.85 17.57 6.41
C LEU A 146 7.18 18.33 6.36
N ARG A 147 7.28 19.48 7.04
CA ARG A 147 8.55 20.22 7.16
C ARG A 147 9.60 19.40 7.87
N ASP A 148 9.26 18.85 9.03
CA ASP A 148 10.19 18.02 9.81
C ASP A 148 10.64 16.79 9.02
N PHE A 149 9.76 16.21 8.19
CA PHE A 149 10.11 15.10 7.31
C PHE A 149 11.05 15.54 6.18
N LEU A 150 10.78 16.67 5.54
CA LEU A 150 11.62 17.23 4.48
C LEU A 150 13.01 17.64 4.96
N ASP A 151 13.10 18.23 6.15
CA ASP A 151 14.38 18.64 6.74
C ASP A 151 15.28 17.42 7.06
N ARG A 152 14.66 16.24 7.26
CA ARG A 152 15.37 14.96 7.47
C ARG A 152 15.66 14.21 6.17
N ALA A 153 14.74 14.29 5.21
CA ALA A 153 14.83 13.60 3.92
C ALA A 153 15.49 14.53 2.90
N GLU A 154 16.82 14.56 2.86
CA GLU A 154 17.65 15.41 1.97
C GLU A 154 17.44 15.16 0.43
N ASP A 155 16.41 14.41 0.02
CA ASP A 155 16.27 13.84 -1.33
C ASP A 155 15.18 14.48 -2.21
N ALA A 156 15.55 14.79 -3.46
CA ALA A 156 14.71 15.44 -4.47
C ALA A 156 13.46 14.63 -4.88
N VAL A 157 13.48 13.31 -4.73
CA VAL A 157 12.34 12.43 -5.04
C VAL A 157 11.17 12.68 -4.08
N THR A 158 11.49 12.92 -2.81
CA THR A 158 10.51 13.24 -1.76
C THR A 158 9.80 14.55 -2.08
N LEU A 159 10.55 15.58 -2.47
CA LEU A 159 10.00 16.86 -2.92
C LEU A 159 9.06 16.72 -4.13
N TYR A 160 9.42 15.87 -5.10
CA TYR A 160 8.60 15.62 -6.29
C TYR A 160 7.26 14.92 -5.96
N THR A 161 7.28 13.91 -5.09
CA THR A 161 6.05 13.19 -4.69
C THR A 161 5.06 14.09 -3.93
N LEU A 162 5.57 14.94 -3.05
CA LEU A 162 4.78 15.92 -2.30
C LEU A 162 4.19 17.02 -3.20
N ALA A 163 4.96 17.54 -4.16
CA ALA A 163 4.49 18.55 -5.10
C ALA A 163 3.32 18.06 -5.97
N ARG A 164 3.29 16.76 -6.30
CA ARG A 164 2.20 16.16 -7.08
C ARG A 164 0.93 15.92 -6.26
N THR A 165 1.06 15.64 -4.97
CA THR A 165 -0.08 15.40 -4.08
C THR A 165 -0.61 16.66 -3.38
N GLY A 166 0.17 17.74 -3.38
CA GLY A 166 -0.13 19.02 -2.73
C GLY A 166 -0.87 20.05 -3.56
N ALA A 167 -1.39 19.71 -4.75
CA ALA A 167 -2.28 20.59 -5.51
C ALA A 167 -3.75 20.19 -5.27
N PRO A 168 -4.45 20.80 -4.30
CA PRO A 168 -5.91 20.79 -4.33
C PRO A 168 -6.35 21.61 -5.56
N ALA A 169 -7.28 21.03 -6.35
CA ALA A 169 -8.11 21.81 -7.26
C ALA A 169 -9.14 22.62 -6.46
#